data_AF-A0A7K0R4N2-F1
#
_entry.id   AF-A0A7K0R4N2-F1
#
_cell.length_a   1.000
_cell.length_b   1.000
_cell.length_c   1.000
_cell.angle_alpha   90.00
_cell.angle_beta   90.00
_cell.angle_gamma   90.00
#
_symmetry.space_group_name_H-M   'P 1'
#
loop_
_entity.id
_entity.type
_entity.pdbx_description
1 polymer ?
#
loop_
_entity_poly.entity_id
_entity_poly.type
_entity_poly.pdbx_seq_one_letter_code
_entity_poly.pdbx_strand_id
1 'polypeptide(L)'
;GDRDFDIALDPGIGECKYGDWTGRPLRELAKEPLWKIVQGQPSAAVFPGENGESIREMAHRAISSVHHWNEQFGPDGLYVMVSHGDVIKAIVSNALGTHLDLYQRVQIDPCSVSVIQYTPSRPFAIHVNDTGSDLSRLIPSKKSRRTRKGDAVIGGGAGQEA
;
A
#
# COMPACT_ATOMS: atom_id res chain seq x y z
N GLY A 1 -13.42 -24.17 2.89
CA GLY A 1 -13.57 -24.27 4.36
C GLY A 1 -13.78 -22.86 4.84
N ASP A 2 -14.97 -22.57 5.38
CA ASP A 2 -15.28 -21.27 5.99
C ASP A 2 -14.22 -20.96 7.03
N ARG A 3 -13.46 -19.92 6.76
CA ARG A 3 -12.59 -19.29 7.74
C ARG A 3 -13.31 -18.03 8.16
N ASP A 4 -13.78 -17.98 9.38
CA ASP A 4 -14.28 -16.75 9.97
C ASP A 4 -13.11 -15.76 10.11
N PHE A 5 -13.28 -14.58 9.52
CA PHE A 5 -12.34 -13.47 9.65
C PHE A 5 -13.04 -12.34 10.39
N ASP A 6 -12.37 -11.76 11.37
CA ASP A 6 -12.82 -10.51 11.98
C ASP A 6 -12.63 -9.37 10.98
N ILE A 7 -13.73 -8.71 10.61
CA ILE A 7 -13.73 -7.59 9.65
C ILE A 7 -13.86 -6.27 10.43
N ALA A 8 -12.92 -5.36 10.20
CA ALA A 8 -12.98 -4.00 10.70
C ALA A 8 -12.99 -3.00 9.54
N LEU A 9 -13.82 -1.96 9.64
CA LEU A 9 -13.80 -0.85 8.71
C LEU A 9 -12.79 0.19 9.18
N ASP A 10 -11.92 0.64 8.27
CA ASP A 10 -10.93 1.66 8.54
C ASP A 10 -11.03 2.80 7.50
N PRO A 11 -11.47 4.00 7.90
CA PRO A 11 -11.62 5.12 6.97
C PRO A 11 -10.28 5.63 6.42
N GLY A 12 -9.16 5.36 7.09
CA GLY A 12 -7.83 5.80 6.66
C GLY A 12 -7.32 5.08 5.41
N ILE A 13 -7.88 3.92 5.07
CA ILE A 13 -7.57 3.19 3.83
C ILE A 13 -8.65 3.31 2.74
N GLY A 14 -9.60 4.24 2.88
CA GLY A 14 -10.57 4.55 1.82
C GLY A 14 -9.91 5.22 0.60
N GLU A 15 -10.57 5.19 -0.56
CA GLU A 15 -10.14 5.86 -1.80
C GLU A 15 -9.80 7.34 -1.59
N CYS A 16 -8.90 7.88 -2.42
CA CYS A 16 -8.60 9.30 -2.44
C CYS A 16 -9.87 10.13 -2.72
N LYS A 17 -10.09 11.19 -1.94
CA LYS A 17 -11.23 12.09 -2.14
C LYS A 17 -10.92 13.06 -3.28
N TYR A 18 -11.38 12.73 -4.48
CA TYR A 18 -11.14 13.51 -5.69
C TYR A 18 -12.00 14.78 -5.81
N GLY A 19 -12.90 15.06 -4.86
CA GLY A 19 -13.78 16.22 -4.86
C GLY A 19 -14.53 16.38 -6.18
N ASP A 20 -14.41 17.52 -6.86
CA ASP A 20 -15.10 17.84 -8.12
C ASP A 20 -14.67 16.94 -9.30
N TRP A 21 -13.56 16.21 -9.18
CA TRP A 21 -13.15 15.22 -10.18
C TRP A 21 -13.94 13.91 -10.07
N THR A 22 -14.64 13.68 -8.96
CA THR A 22 -15.40 12.45 -8.72
C THR A 22 -16.45 12.24 -9.80
N GLY A 23 -16.44 11.06 -10.43
CA GLY A 23 -17.37 10.69 -11.49
C GLY A 23 -17.11 11.33 -12.87
N ARG A 24 -16.11 12.22 -12.99
CA ARG A 24 -15.74 12.80 -14.29
C ARG A 24 -14.94 11.79 -15.14
N PRO A 25 -15.08 11.81 -16.48
CA PRO A 25 -14.31 10.92 -17.36
C PRO A 25 -12.81 11.23 -17.33
N LEU A 26 -11.96 10.20 -17.21
CA LEU A 26 -10.49 10.35 -17.25
C LEU A 26 -9.99 11.08 -18.50
N ARG A 27 -10.63 10.91 -19.66
CA ARG A 27 -10.26 11.60 -20.91
C ARG A 27 -10.43 13.13 -20.85
N GLU A 28 -11.31 13.61 -19.98
CA GLU A 28 -11.51 15.05 -19.74
C GLU A 28 -10.53 15.54 -18.71
N LEU A 29 -10.38 14.79 -17.60
CA LEU A 29 -9.42 15.09 -16.54
C LEU A 29 -7.98 15.14 -17.07
N ALA A 30 -7.62 14.30 -18.03
CA ALA A 30 -6.30 14.28 -18.66
C ALA A 30 -5.89 15.62 -19.33
N LYS A 31 -6.86 16.52 -19.60
CA LYS A 31 -6.63 17.83 -20.18
C LYS A 31 -6.48 18.94 -19.13
N GLU A 32 -6.84 18.68 -17.88
CA GLU A 32 -6.73 19.62 -16.77
C GLU A 32 -5.25 19.89 -16.45
N PRO A 33 -4.85 21.14 -16.13
CA PRO A 33 -3.48 21.43 -15.69
C PRO A 33 -3.06 20.60 -14.47
N LEU A 34 -3.99 20.34 -13.54
CA LEU A 34 -3.78 19.52 -12.35
C LEU A 34 -3.38 18.08 -12.69
N TRP A 35 -3.81 17.52 -13.83
CA TRP A 35 -3.43 16.16 -14.24
C TRP A 35 -1.92 16.01 -14.39
N LYS A 36 -1.24 17.04 -14.89
CA LYS A 36 0.23 17.03 -14.99
C LYS A 36 0.90 16.96 -13.61
N ILE A 37 0.29 17.59 -12.61
CA ILE A 37 0.77 17.55 -11.22
C ILE A 37 0.51 16.16 -10.64
N VAL A 38 -0.70 15.60 -10.81
CA VAL A 38 -1.04 14.23 -10.36
C VAL A 38 -0.09 13.18 -10.94
N GLN A 39 0.34 13.35 -12.18
CA GLN A 39 1.26 12.41 -12.85
C GLN A 39 2.74 12.66 -12.54
N GLY A 40 3.16 13.93 -12.41
CA GLY A 40 4.58 14.31 -12.36
C GLY A 40 5.10 14.73 -10.99
N GLN A 41 4.25 15.38 -10.18
CA GLN A 41 4.56 15.79 -8.81
C GLN A 41 3.36 15.54 -7.86
N PRO A 42 2.94 14.28 -7.67
CA PRO A 42 1.78 13.93 -6.86
C PRO A 42 1.75 14.57 -5.46
N SER A 43 2.90 14.78 -4.81
CA SER A 43 2.97 15.42 -3.49
C SER A 43 2.48 16.86 -3.46
N ALA A 44 2.36 17.52 -4.61
CA ALA A 44 1.82 18.87 -4.75
C ALA A 44 0.34 18.88 -5.21
N ALA A 45 -0.24 17.73 -5.53
CA ALA A 45 -1.62 17.66 -6.00
C ALA A 45 -2.62 17.84 -4.86
N VAL A 46 -3.54 18.79 -5.05
CA VAL A 46 -4.71 19.02 -4.18
C VAL A 46 -5.94 18.97 -5.09
N PHE A 47 -6.85 18.03 -4.83
CA PHE A 47 -8.05 17.92 -5.64
C PHE A 47 -9.06 19.04 -5.30
N PRO A 48 -9.76 19.59 -6.30
CA PRO A 48 -10.70 20.69 -6.11
C PRO A 48 -12.02 20.21 -5.48
N GLY A 49 -12.81 21.16 -4.95
CA GLY A 49 -14.14 20.91 -4.40
C GLY A 49 -14.18 20.77 -2.87
N GLU A 50 -15.37 20.88 -2.29
CA GLU A 50 -15.60 20.88 -0.82
C GLU A 50 -15.07 19.61 -0.13
N ASN A 51 -15.08 18.48 -0.83
CA ASN A 51 -14.58 17.19 -0.35
C ASN A 51 -13.23 16.78 -0.97
N GLY A 52 -12.55 17.68 -1.69
CA GLY A 52 -11.24 17.38 -2.27
C GLY A 52 -10.17 17.23 -1.19
N GLU A 53 -9.37 16.16 -1.25
CA GLU A 53 -8.16 16.03 -0.43
C GLU A 53 -6.90 16.13 -1.31
N SER A 54 -5.75 16.33 -0.69
CA SER A 54 -4.46 16.19 -1.36
C SER A 54 -3.98 14.74 -1.38
N ILE A 55 -3.16 14.38 -2.37
CA ILE A 55 -2.53 13.05 -2.41
C ILE A 55 -1.66 12.82 -1.17
N ARG A 56 -1.05 13.89 -0.62
CA ARG A 56 -0.27 13.83 0.62
C ARG A 56 -1.14 13.51 1.84
N GLU A 57 -2.32 14.11 1.96
CA GLU A 57 -3.26 13.81 3.07
C GLU A 57 -3.76 12.37 2.97
N MET A 58 -4.13 11.93 1.77
CA MET A 58 -4.51 10.53 1.50
C MET A 58 -3.39 9.56 1.90
N ALA A 59 -2.16 9.82 1.45
CA ALA A 59 -1.00 9.00 1.80
C ALA A 59 -0.78 8.96 3.32
N HIS A 60 -0.85 10.12 3.98
CA HIS A 60 -0.65 10.25 5.42
C HIS A 60 -1.68 9.42 6.22
N ARG A 61 -2.98 9.51 5.91
CA ARG A 61 -4.01 8.73 6.62
C ARG A 61 -3.84 7.22 6.38
N ALA A 62 -3.47 6.82 5.16
CA ALA A 62 -3.28 5.41 4.82
C ALA A 62 -2.08 4.80 5.54
N ILE A 63 -0.95 5.50 5.55
CA ILE A 63 0.27 5.08 6.26
C ILE A 63 0.02 5.04 7.77
N SER A 64 -0.70 6.04 8.31
CA SER A 64 -1.06 6.07 9.73
C SER A 64 -1.92 4.87 10.14
N SER A 65 -2.91 4.50 9.32
CA SER A 65 -3.70 3.29 9.53
C SER A 65 -2.83 2.03 9.56
N VAL A 66 -1.88 1.89 8.63
CA VAL A 66 -0.95 0.75 8.63
C VAL A 66 -0.15 0.68 9.94
N HIS A 67 0.40 1.81 10.41
CA HIS A 67 1.13 1.86 11.68
C HIS A 67 0.23 1.52 12.87
N HIS A 68 -0.99 2.04 12.91
CA HIS A 68 -1.97 1.71 13.95
C HIS A 68 -2.22 0.20 14.03
N TRP A 69 -2.51 -0.47 12.91
CA TRP A 69 -2.76 -1.91 12.92
C TRP A 69 -1.52 -2.75 13.23
N ASN A 70 -0.34 -2.32 12.79
CA ASN A 70 0.92 -2.94 13.19
C ASN A 70 1.13 -2.89 14.71
N GLU A 71 0.79 -1.77 15.36
CA GLU A 71 0.84 -1.65 16.82
C GLU A 71 -0.20 -2.54 17.50
N GLN A 72 -1.44 -2.58 16.98
CA GLN A 72 -2.51 -3.42 17.54
C GLN A 72 -2.18 -4.91 17.51
N PHE A 73 -1.63 -5.43 16.40
CA PHE A 73 -1.34 -6.86 16.25
C PHE A 73 0.08 -7.26 16.68
N GLY A 74 0.97 -6.28 16.85
CA GLY A 74 2.35 -6.50 17.27
C GLY A 74 3.23 -7.19 16.21
N PRO A 75 4.47 -7.57 16.58
CA PRO A 75 5.52 -7.96 15.64
C PRO A 75 5.26 -9.28 14.87
N ASP A 76 4.33 -10.10 15.36
CA ASP A 76 3.93 -11.35 14.69
C ASP A 76 2.53 -11.26 14.06
N GLY A 77 1.96 -10.06 13.97
CA GLY A 77 0.67 -9.81 13.33
C GLY A 77 0.68 -10.16 11.85
N LEU A 78 -0.41 -10.79 11.38
CA LEU A 78 -0.70 -10.97 9.96
C LEU A 78 -2.15 -10.57 9.73
N TYR A 79 -2.36 -9.59 8.88
CA TYR A 79 -3.67 -9.06 8.54
C TYR A 79 -3.71 -8.65 7.07
N VAL A 80 -4.92 -8.45 6.55
CA VAL A 80 -5.17 -8.00 5.17
C VAL A 80 -5.90 -6.67 5.22
N MET A 81 -5.44 -5.72 4.43
CA MET A 81 -6.15 -4.47 4.16
C MET A 81 -6.62 -4.50 2.71
N VAL A 82 -7.91 -4.25 2.49
CA VAL A 82 -8.49 -4.14 1.14
C VAL A 82 -8.73 -2.66 0.84
N SER A 83 -8.11 -2.16 -0.22
CA SER A 83 -8.08 -0.73 -0.52
C SER A 83 -8.01 -0.48 -2.04
N HIS A 84 -7.67 0.75 -2.43
CA HIS A 84 -7.71 1.25 -3.78
C HIS A 84 -6.31 1.52 -4.34
N GLY A 85 -6.20 1.64 -5.66
CA GLY A 85 -4.91 1.74 -6.36
C GLY A 85 -3.99 2.82 -5.81
N ASP A 86 -4.46 4.08 -5.74
CA ASP A 86 -3.61 5.20 -5.30
C ASP A 86 -3.21 5.11 -3.81
N VAL A 87 -4.09 4.58 -2.98
CA VAL A 87 -3.83 4.32 -1.56
C VAL A 87 -2.76 3.26 -1.39
N ILE A 88 -2.89 2.14 -2.11
CA ILE A 88 -1.93 1.04 -2.07
C ILE A 88 -0.58 1.51 -2.63
N LYS A 89 -0.55 2.28 -3.72
CA LYS A 89 0.70 2.88 -4.25
C LYS A 89 1.41 3.74 -3.20
N ALA A 90 0.67 4.54 -2.43
CA ALA A 90 1.24 5.38 -1.39
C ALA A 90 1.85 4.55 -0.25
N ILE A 91 1.14 3.52 0.21
CA ILE A 91 1.63 2.59 1.24
C ILE A 91 2.89 1.86 0.76
N VAL A 92 2.87 1.32 -0.46
CA VAL A 92 4.00 0.61 -1.05
C VAL A 92 5.21 1.54 -1.23
N SER A 93 5.00 2.77 -1.71
CA SER A 93 6.07 3.75 -1.88
C SER A 93 6.73 4.13 -0.55
N ASN A 94 5.93 4.33 0.50
CA ASN A 94 6.43 4.54 1.86
C ASN A 94 7.25 3.33 2.35
N ALA A 95 6.77 2.11 2.12
CA ALA A 95 7.50 0.90 2.48
C ALA A 95 8.81 0.69 1.69
N LEU A 96 8.87 1.17 0.45
CA LEU A 96 10.10 1.18 -0.36
C LEU A 96 11.04 2.33 0.01
N GLY A 97 10.60 3.28 0.85
CA GLY A 97 11.35 4.49 1.17
C GLY A 97 11.48 5.46 -0.01
N THR A 98 10.58 5.39 -0.99
CA THR A 98 10.58 6.29 -2.15
C THR A 98 9.78 7.55 -1.86
N HIS A 99 10.18 8.67 -2.48
CA HIS A 99 9.42 9.90 -2.39
C HIS A 99 8.04 9.73 -3.02
N LEU A 100 7.01 10.37 -2.43
CA LEU A 100 5.62 10.26 -2.90
C LEU A 100 5.44 10.67 -4.37
N ASP A 101 6.27 11.59 -4.87
CA ASP A 101 6.25 11.98 -6.30
C ASP A 101 6.58 10.82 -7.25
N LEU A 102 7.21 9.76 -6.75
CA LEU A 102 7.54 8.57 -7.51
C LEU A 102 6.46 7.49 -7.45
N TYR A 103 5.37 7.69 -6.68
CA TYR A 103 4.39 6.62 -6.43
C TYR A 103 3.63 6.17 -7.70
N GLN A 104 3.55 7.01 -8.75
CA GLN A 104 2.98 6.60 -10.04
C GLN A 104 3.85 5.57 -10.79
N ARG A 105 5.08 5.30 -10.32
CA ARG A 105 5.92 4.20 -10.82
C ARG A 105 5.54 2.84 -10.21
N VAL A 106 4.70 2.83 -9.18
CA VAL A 106 4.13 1.62 -8.60
C VAL A 106 2.83 1.31 -9.35
N GLN A 107 2.79 0.19 -10.04
CA GLN A 107 1.56 -0.33 -10.64
C GLN A 107 0.79 -1.15 -9.60
N ILE A 108 -0.53 -1.01 -9.55
CA ILE A 108 -1.43 -1.81 -8.72
C ILE A 108 -2.66 -2.13 -9.57
N ASP A 109 -2.81 -3.40 -9.93
CA ASP A 109 -3.90 -3.91 -10.76
C ASP A 109 -5.09 -4.33 -9.88
N PRO A 110 -6.31 -4.31 -10.42
CA PRO A 110 -7.49 -4.80 -9.71
C PRO A 110 -7.29 -6.23 -9.21
N CYS A 111 -7.68 -6.49 -7.96
CA CYS A 111 -7.54 -7.79 -7.29
C CYS A 111 -6.09 -8.31 -7.17
N SER A 112 -5.09 -7.46 -7.38
CA SER A 112 -3.70 -7.79 -7.07
C SER A 112 -3.44 -7.80 -5.56
N VAL A 113 -2.37 -8.48 -5.15
CA VAL A 113 -1.89 -8.54 -3.76
C VAL A 113 -0.50 -7.91 -3.69
N SER A 114 -0.32 -7.01 -2.73
CA SER A 114 1.00 -6.50 -2.35
C SER A 114 1.27 -6.89 -0.90
N VAL A 115 2.48 -7.40 -0.62
CA VAL A 115 2.86 -7.92 0.69
C VAL A 115 4.03 -7.12 1.21
N ILE A 116 3.83 -6.49 2.36
CA ILE A 116 4.86 -5.70 3.05
C ILE A 116 5.09 -6.34 4.42
N GLN A 117 6.35 -6.66 4.70
CA GLN A 117 6.78 -7.09 6.03
C GLN A 117 7.36 -5.90 6.78
N TYR A 118 6.71 -5.48 7.87
CA TYR A 118 7.24 -4.48 8.78
C TYR A 118 8.17 -5.13 9.80
N THR A 119 9.33 -4.51 10.06
CA THR A 119 10.29 -4.92 11.08
C THR A 119 10.64 -3.72 11.96
N PRO A 120 11.30 -3.90 13.12
CA PRO A 120 11.68 -2.78 13.98
C PRO A 120 12.61 -1.75 13.31
N SER A 121 13.40 -2.16 12.31
CA SER A 121 14.36 -1.28 11.64
C SER A 121 13.80 -0.67 10.35
N ARG A 122 13.13 -1.48 9.52
CA ARG A 122 12.53 -1.01 8.26
C ARG A 122 11.48 -1.98 7.69
N PRO A 123 10.56 -1.50 6.83
CA PRO A 123 9.72 -2.36 6.02
C PRO A 123 10.47 -3.02 4.85
N PHE A 124 9.91 -4.13 4.36
CA PHE A 124 10.33 -4.82 3.14
C PHE A 124 9.10 -5.12 2.29
N ALA A 125 9.05 -4.60 1.07
CA ALA A 125 8.03 -5.00 0.08
C ALA A 125 8.44 -6.34 -0.53
N ILE A 126 7.78 -7.42 -0.11
CA ILE A 126 8.08 -8.80 -0.52
C ILE A 126 7.46 -9.10 -1.88
N HIS A 127 6.22 -8.67 -2.09
CA HIS A 127 5.51 -8.73 -3.36
C HIS A 127 4.84 -7.37 -3.61
N VAL A 128 4.83 -6.94 -4.86
CA VAL A 128 4.10 -5.75 -5.31
C VAL A 128 3.34 -6.12 -6.57
N ASN A 129 2.04 -5.84 -6.58
CA ASN A 129 1.15 -6.11 -7.73
C ASN A 129 1.10 -7.58 -8.18
N ASP A 130 1.03 -8.51 -7.24
CA ASP A 130 0.93 -9.93 -7.57
C ASP A 130 -0.48 -10.30 -7.98
N THR A 131 -0.67 -10.83 -9.19
CA THR A 131 -1.98 -11.16 -9.77
C THR A 131 -2.25 -12.65 -9.91
N GLY A 132 -1.40 -13.53 -9.35
CA GLY A 132 -1.63 -14.97 -9.49
C GLY A 132 -0.54 -15.92 -9.03
N SER A 133 0.45 -15.47 -8.26
CA SER A 133 1.45 -16.38 -7.70
C SER A 133 0.90 -17.18 -6.51
N ASP A 134 1.56 -18.30 -6.20
CA ASP A 134 1.27 -19.05 -4.98
C ASP A 134 1.84 -18.33 -3.75
N LEU A 135 0.94 -17.71 -2.98
CA LEU A 135 1.26 -16.98 -1.76
C LEU A 135 1.41 -17.87 -0.51
N SER A 136 1.30 -19.20 -0.64
CA SER A 136 1.35 -20.14 0.49
C SER A 136 2.60 -20.00 1.35
N ARG A 137 3.73 -19.59 0.75
CA ARG A 137 5.03 -19.39 1.42
C ARG A 137 5.06 -18.21 2.39
N LEU A 138 4.12 -17.28 2.25
CA LEU A 138 4.01 -16.13 3.14
C LEU A 138 3.31 -16.47 4.46
N ILE A 139 2.68 -17.65 4.54
CA ILE A 139 2.03 -18.13 5.76
C ILE A 139 3.11 -18.39 6.83
N PRO A 140 3.09 -17.67 7.97
CA PRO A 140 4.09 -17.85 9.02
C PRO A 140 4.04 -19.27 9.59
N SER A 141 5.17 -19.99 9.56
CA SER A 141 5.26 -21.29 10.23
C SER A 141 5.45 -21.12 11.74
N LYS A 142 4.83 -21.98 12.56
CA LYS A 142 4.98 -21.97 14.03
C LYS A 142 6.44 -22.03 14.51
N LYS A 143 7.37 -22.59 13.70
CA LYS A 143 8.81 -22.68 14.01
C LYS A 143 9.58 -21.38 13.72
N SER A 144 9.13 -20.56 12.77
CA SER A 144 9.80 -19.29 12.39
C SER A 144 9.73 -18.20 13.45
N ARG A 145 8.76 -18.28 14.38
CA ARG A 145 8.60 -17.30 15.49
C ARG A 145 9.80 -17.26 16.43
N ARG A 146 10.62 -18.32 16.49
CA ARG A 146 11.74 -18.43 17.44
C ARG A 146 13.06 -17.84 16.93
N THR A 147 13.17 -17.52 15.64
CA THR A 147 14.44 -17.16 14.98
C THR A 147 14.51 -15.73 14.43
N ARG A 148 13.43 -14.94 14.42
CA ARG A 148 13.38 -13.58 13.84
C ARG A 148 13.91 -12.46 14.76
N LYS A 149 14.98 -12.71 15.52
CA LYS A 149 15.64 -11.70 16.37
C LYS A 149 16.87 -11.03 15.73
N GLY A 150 16.98 -11.06 14.40
CA GLY A 150 18.10 -10.46 13.67
C GLY A 150 17.66 -9.82 12.37
N ASP A 151 18.38 -8.76 11.96
CA ASP A 151 18.17 -8.06 10.69
C ASP A 151 18.23 -9.05 9.51
N ALA A 152 17.37 -8.80 8.51
CA ALA A 152 17.36 -9.58 7.28
C ALA A 152 18.74 -9.54 6.59
N VAL A 153 19.15 -10.68 6.04
CA VAL A 153 20.37 -10.82 5.23
C VAL A 153 20.35 -9.79 4.10
N ILE A 154 21.47 -9.09 3.88
CA ILE A 154 21.63 -8.12 2.79
C ILE A 154 21.61 -8.91 1.47
N GLY A 155 20.54 -8.76 0.71
CA GLY A 155 20.31 -9.47 -0.56
C GLY A 155 19.07 -10.36 -0.48
N GLY A 156 18.16 -10.18 -1.45
CA GLY A 156 17.00 -11.05 -1.61
C GLY A 156 17.45 -12.52 -1.58
N GLY A 157 16.70 -13.36 -0.87
CA GLY A 157 17.04 -14.77 -0.68
C GLY A 157 17.32 -15.48 -2.00
N ALA A 158 18.05 -16.61 -1.93
CA ALA A 158 18.38 -17.43 -3.09
C ALA A 158 17.12 -17.65 -3.93
N GLY A 159 16.99 -16.93 -5.06
CA GLY A 159 15.86 -17.05 -5.96
C GLY A 159 15.66 -18.52 -6.31
N GLN A 160 14.41 -18.94 -6.49
CA GLN A 160 14.17 -20.32 -6.90
C GLN A 160 14.61 -20.55 -8.34
N GLU A 161 15.15 -21.73 -8.59
CA GLU A 161 15.27 -22.27 -9.95
C GLU A 161 13.87 -22.37 -10.58
N ALA A 162 13.79 -21.93 -11.83
CA ALA A 162 12.58 -21.89 -12.64
C ALA A 162 12.05 -23.29 -12.99
#